data_AF-A0A1J5NYP7-F1
#
_entry.id   AF-A0A1J5NYP7-F1
#
_cell.length_a   1.000
_cell.length_b   1.000
_cell.length_c   1.000
_cell.angle_alpha   90.00
_cell.angle_beta   90.00
_cell.angle_gamma   90.00
#
_symmetry.space_group_name_H-M   'P 1'
#
loop_
_entity.id
_entity.type
_entity.pdbx_description
1 polymer ?
#
loop_
_entity_poly.entity_id
_entity_poly.type
_entity_poly.pdbx_seq_one_letter_code
_entity_poly.pdbx_strand_id
1 'polypeptide(L)'
;MRQLNSTSTYQLKIDNIFMGKWTGADLDKGINLALITTTPEYQQALAIMHLNEERWAIERRLREYYWLQYSILKPKGLLFNDSESTVDSLQKYAKKDFFVAVTVPTYQKARFKIVRDAWQKEMGLLTDEIYRVNKPKLHHFEITLSQ
;
A
#
# COMPACT_ATOMS: atom_id res chain seq x y z
N MET A 1 1.47 37.43 -10.49
CA MET A 1 0.23 36.75 -10.93
C MET A 1 -0.75 37.83 -11.35
N ARG A 2 -1.44 37.68 -12.50
CA ARG A 2 -2.59 38.54 -12.80
C ARG A 2 -3.66 38.26 -11.75
N GLN A 3 -4.19 39.29 -11.09
CA GLN A 3 -5.36 39.13 -10.22
C GLN A 3 -6.51 38.61 -11.09
N LEU A 4 -6.96 37.39 -10.81
CA LEU A 4 -8.15 36.82 -11.42
C LEU A 4 -9.36 37.61 -10.93
N ASN A 5 -10.37 37.78 -11.77
CA ASN A 5 -11.61 38.42 -11.34
C ASN A 5 -12.30 37.50 -10.32
N SER A 6 -12.53 38.02 -9.12
CA SER A 6 -13.05 37.26 -7.98
C SER A 6 -14.39 36.57 -8.24
N THR A 7 -15.26 37.15 -9.08
CA THR A 7 -16.60 36.61 -9.37
C THR A 7 -16.64 35.72 -10.61
N SER A 8 -15.59 35.76 -11.43
CA SER A 8 -15.51 34.93 -12.63
C SER A 8 -15.13 33.49 -12.28
N THR A 9 -15.73 32.53 -12.99
CA THR A 9 -15.41 31.10 -12.84
C THR A 9 -14.30 30.72 -13.79
N TYR A 10 -13.32 29.98 -13.29
CA TYR A 10 -12.19 29.48 -14.04
C TYR A 10 -12.19 27.96 -13.99
N GLN A 11 -11.75 27.32 -15.08
CA GLN A 11 -11.47 25.90 -15.11
C GLN A 11 -9.97 25.66 -14.93
N LEU A 12 -9.62 24.66 -14.13
CA LEU A 12 -8.25 24.15 -14.02
C LEU A 12 -8.13 22.88 -14.86
N LYS A 13 -7.08 22.83 -15.68
CA LYS A 13 -6.62 21.61 -16.32
C LYS A 13 -5.19 21.32 -15.91
N ILE A 14 -4.87 20.04 -15.74
CA ILE A 14 -3.51 19.55 -15.52
C ILE A 14 -3.25 18.52 -16.63
N ASP A 15 -2.19 18.73 -17.41
CA ASP A 15 -1.86 17.91 -18.60
C ASP A 15 -3.06 17.72 -19.55
N ASN A 16 -3.81 18.81 -19.79
CA ASN A 16 -5.04 18.84 -20.58
C ASN A 16 -6.24 18.08 -19.98
N ILE A 17 -6.11 17.50 -18.79
CA ILE A 17 -7.20 16.82 -18.08
C ILE A 17 -7.92 17.83 -17.18
N PHE A 18 -9.26 17.88 -17.28
CA PHE A 18 -10.09 18.78 -16.47
C PHE A 18 -10.15 18.35 -15.01
N MET A 19 -9.78 19.26 -14.09
CA MET A 19 -9.77 19.02 -12.64
C MET A 19 -11.01 19.57 -11.93
N GLY A 20 -11.63 20.61 -12.47
CA GLY A 20 -12.77 21.27 -11.87
C GLY A 20 -12.90 22.74 -12.24
N LYS A 21 -13.87 23.40 -11.62
CA LYS A 21 -14.15 24.84 -11.76
C LYS A 21 -14.14 25.51 -10.40
N TRP A 22 -13.55 26.70 -10.31
CA TRP A 22 -13.45 27.51 -9.10
C TRP A 22 -13.64 28.98 -9.44
N THR A 23 -14.12 29.77 -8.48
CA THR A 23 -14.15 31.23 -8.65
C THR A 23 -12.73 31.81 -8.53
N GLY A 24 -12.51 33.01 -9.07
CA GLY A 24 -11.26 33.72 -8.84
C GLY A 24 -10.97 33.93 -7.35
N ALA A 25 -12.00 34.10 -6.53
CA ALA A 25 -11.86 34.22 -5.07
C ALA A 25 -11.40 32.91 -4.40
N ASP A 26 -11.86 31.75 -4.88
CA ASP A 26 -11.42 30.44 -4.36
C ASP A 26 -9.97 30.16 -4.73
N LEU A 27 -9.58 30.50 -5.96
CA LEU A 27 -8.19 30.34 -6.42
C LEU A 27 -7.22 31.26 -5.67
N ASP A 28 -7.65 32.48 -5.31
CA ASP A 28 -6.85 33.43 -4.50
C ASP A 28 -6.66 32.94 -3.06
N LYS A 29 -7.68 32.29 -2.47
CA LYS A 29 -7.57 31.62 -1.16
C LYS A 29 -6.66 30.39 -1.19
N GLY A 30 -6.43 29.83 -2.37
CA GLY A 30 -5.71 28.59 -2.57
C GLY A 30 -6.62 27.37 -2.50
N ILE A 31 -6.52 26.52 -3.52
CA ILE A 31 -7.24 25.25 -3.59
C ILE A 31 -6.29 24.09 -3.23
N ASN A 32 -6.82 23.05 -2.59
CA ASN A 32 -6.04 21.86 -2.25
C ASN A 32 -6.15 20.79 -3.34
N LEU A 33 -5.10 20.65 -4.15
CA LEU A 33 -5.04 19.65 -5.23
C LEU A 33 -5.09 18.21 -4.72
N ALA A 34 -4.66 17.94 -3.48
CA ALA A 34 -4.66 16.59 -2.92
C ALA A 34 -6.06 16.03 -2.67
N LEU A 35 -7.10 16.87 -2.67
CA LEU A 35 -8.50 16.45 -2.58
C LEU A 35 -9.10 16.09 -3.94
N ILE A 36 -8.40 16.40 -5.04
CA ILE A 36 -8.85 16.14 -6.40
C ILE A 36 -8.24 14.82 -6.84
N THR A 37 -9.02 13.74 -6.72
CA THR A 37 -8.51 12.38 -6.95
C THR A 37 -8.12 12.12 -8.41
N THR A 38 -8.56 12.96 -9.34
CA THR A 38 -8.29 12.83 -10.77
C THR A 38 -6.96 13.47 -11.22
N THR A 39 -6.22 14.15 -10.33
CA THR A 39 -4.95 14.76 -10.72
C THR A 39 -3.90 13.70 -11.07
N PRO A 40 -3.01 13.96 -12.04
CA PRO A 40 -1.95 13.01 -12.40
C PRO A 40 -1.08 12.59 -11.20
N GLU A 41 -0.74 13.52 -10.31
CA GLU A 41 0.03 13.26 -9.11
C GLU A 41 -0.74 12.41 -8.08
N TYR A 42 -2.07 12.59 -7.97
CA TYR A 42 -2.91 11.74 -7.12
C TYR A 42 -2.98 10.32 -7.67
N GLN A 43 -3.14 10.17 -9.00
CA GLN A 43 -3.15 8.86 -9.66
C GLN A 43 -1.79 8.14 -9.49
N GLN A 44 -0.68 8.87 -9.57
CA GLN A 44 0.64 8.34 -9.25
C GLN A 44 0.73 7.88 -7.79
N ALA A 45 0.20 8.66 -6.84
CA ALA A 45 0.15 8.29 -5.43
C ALA A 45 -0.73 7.04 -5.17
N LEU A 46 -1.86 6.90 -5.85
CA LEU A 46 -2.70 5.70 -5.79
C LEU A 46 -1.96 4.45 -6.27
N ALA A 47 -1.23 4.54 -7.39
CA ALA A 47 -0.42 3.42 -7.88
C ALA A 47 0.63 2.98 -6.83
N ILE A 48 1.27 3.93 -6.15
CA ILE A 48 2.21 3.67 -5.06
C ILE A 48 1.51 3.02 -3.86
N MET A 49 0.32 3.50 -3.50
CA MET A 49 -0.49 2.93 -2.42
C MET A 49 -0.78 1.45 -2.69
N HIS A 50 -1.22 1.10 -3.90
CA HIS A 50 -1.50 -0.29 -4.27
C HIS A 50 -0.24 -1.17 -4.24
N LEU A 51 0.90 -0.67 -4.73
CA LEU A 51 2.18 -1.41 -4.58
C LEU A 51 2.52 -1.66 -3.11
N ASN A 52 2.26 -0.70 -2.23
CA ASN A 52 2.50 -0.85 -0.81
C ASN A 52 1.49 -1.80 -0.12
N GLU A 53 0.24 -1.86 -0.59
CA GLU A 53 -0.75 -2.84 -0.14
C GLU A 53 -0.29 -4.28 -0.44
N GLU A 54 0.22 -4.53 -1.64
CA GLU A 54 0.81 -5.83 -2.01
C GLU A 54 2.01 -6.17 -1.12
N ARG A 55 2.92 -5.21 -0.91
CA ARG A 55 4.08 -5.38 -0.01
C ARG A 55 3.63 -5.72 1.40
N TRP A 56 2.63 -5.00 1.92
CA TRP A 56 2.08 -5.23 3.26
C TRP A 56 1.40 -6.59 3.40
N ALA A 57 0.69 -7.06 2.37
CA ALA A 57 0.06 -8.37 2.37
C ALA A 57 1.09 -9.50 2.48
N ILE A 58 2.25 -9.36 1.83
CA ILE A 58 3.37 -10.30 1.94
C ILE A 58 4.01 -10.22 3.33
N GLU A 59 4.25 -9.01 3.85
CA GLU A 59 4.79 -8.81 5.20
C GLU A 59 3.90 -9.47 6.26
N ARG A 60 2.56 -9.35 6.12
CA ARG A 60 1.60 -10.00 7.01
C ARG A 60 1.80 -11.52 7.05
N ARG A 61 2.01 -12.17 5.90
CA ARG A 61 2.27 -13.64 5.84
C ARG A 61 3.51 -14.03 6.63
N LEU A 62 4.57 -13.22 6.56
CA LEU A 62 5.79 -13.45 7.35
C LEU A 62 5.54 -13.22 8.85
N ARG A 63 4.77 -12.19 9.22
CA ARG A 63 4.41 -11.95 10.62
C ARG A 63 3.55 -13.06 11.20
N GLU A 64 2.64 -13.65 10.43
CA GLU A 64 1.87 -14.83 10.84
C GLU A 64 2.77 -16.03 11.15
N TYR A 65 3.79 -16.28 10.31
CA TYR A 65 4.80 -17.30 10.57
C TYR A 65 5.55 -17.02 11.88
N TYR A 66 6.08 -15.81 12.06
CA TYR A 66 6.83 -15.47 13.27
C TYR A 66 5.96 -15.46 14.52
N TRP A 67 4.69 -15.07 14.41
CA TRP A 67 3.76 -15.13 15.53
C TRP A 67 3.57 -16.57 16.03
N LEU A 68 3.39 -17.56 15.14
CA LEU A 68 3.35 -18.97 15.54
C LEU A 68 4.68 -19.43 16.16
N GLN A 69 5.81 -19.04 15.57
CA GLN A 69 7.13 -19.39 16.08
C GLN A 69 7.37 -18.88 17.51
N TYR A 70 7.11 -17.61 17.76
CA TYR A 70 7.43 -16.98 19.04
C TYR A 70 6.34 -17.17 20.10
N SER A 71 5.07 -17.13 19.72
CA SER A 71 3.96 -17.21 20.67
C SER A 71 3.58 -18.64 21.02
N ILE A 72 3.65 -19.57 20.06
CA ILE A 72 3.15 -20.95 20.24
C ILE A 72 4.29 -21.96 20.37
N LEU A 73 5.30 -21.89 19.49
CA LEU A 73 6.35 -22.91 19.41
C LEU A 73 7.49 -22.69 20.40
N LYS A 74 7.90 -21.43 20.63
CA LYS A 74 8.97 -21.10 21.59
C LYS A 74 8.69 -21.62 23.01
N PRO A 75 7.50 -21.42 23.62
CA PRO A 75 7.23 -21.95 24.97
C PRO A 75 7.23 -23.49 25.03
N LYS A 76 7.12 -24.16 23.88
CA LYS A 76 7.12 -25.62 23.76
C LYS A 76 8.50 -26.18 23.39
N GLY A 77 9.53 -25.34 23.31
CA GLY A 77 10.88 -25.75 22.89
C GLY A 77 10.99 -26.12 21.41
N LEU A 78 10.04 -25.69 20.57
CA LEU A 78 9.95 -26.01 19.14
C LEU A 78 10.28 -24.80 18.25
N LEU A 79 10.99 -23.80 18.78
CA LEU A 79 11.34 -22.60 18.04
C LEU A 79 12.14 -22.93 16.77
N PHE A 80 11.66 -22.46 15.63
CA PHE A 80 12.18 -22.72 14.28
C PHE A 80 12.24 -24.21 13.87
N ASN A 81 11.52 -25.07 14.58
CA ASN A 81 11.33 -26.45 14.15
C ASN A 81 10.21 -26.51 13.08
N ASP A 82 10.60 -26.33 11.82
CA ASP A 82 9.72 -26.29 10.65
C ASP A 82 9.39 -27.69 10.08
N SER A 83 9.46 -28.75 10.89
CA SER A 83 9.16 -30.14 10.49
C SER A 83 7.67 -30.38 10.22
N GLU A 84 7.36 -31.48 9.52
CA GLU A 84 5.97 -31.95 9.36
C GLU A 84 5.31 -32.27 10.71
N SER A 85 6.07 -32.81 11.68
CA SER A 85 5.54 -33.08 13.02
C SER A 85 5.11 -31.81 13.77
N THR A 86 5.75 -30.67 13.51
CA THR A 86 5.29 -29.37 14.03
C THR A 86 3.99 -28.94 13.36
N VAL A 87 3.83 -29.17 12.06
CA VAL A 87 2.57 -28.89 11.34
C VAL A 87 1.42 -29.70 11.92
N ASP A 88 1.61 -31.01 12.13
CA ASP A 88 0.60 -31.87 12.76
C ASP A 88 0.22 -31.40 14.16
N SER A 89 1.21 -30.97 14.94
CA SER A 89 1.01 -30.44 16.29
C SER A 89 0.21 -29.14 16.27
N LEU A 90 0.50 -28.23 15.34
CA LEU A 90 -0.22 -26.98 15.15
C LEU A 90 -1.65 -27.21 14.65
N GLN A 91 -1.88 -28.17 13.74
CA GLN A 91 -3.22 -28.54 13.29
C GLN A 91 -4.09 -29.11 14.42
N LYS A 92 -3.51 -29.90 15.32
CA LYS A 92 -4.22 -30.36 16.52
C LYS A 92 -4.55 -29.21 17.46
N TYR A 93 -3.62 -28.26 17.62
CA TYR A 93 -3.80 -27.08 18.47
C TYR A 93 -4.84 -26.10 17.88
N ALA A 94 -4.89 -25.96 16.56
CA ALA A 94 -5.84 -25.11 15.83
C ALA A 94 -7.32 -25.41 16.17
N LYS A 95 -7.65 -26.65 16.55
CA LYS A 95 -9.01 -27.00 17.00
C LYS A 95 -9.44 -26.28 18.29
N LYS A 96 -8.48 -25.76 19.06
CA LYS A 96 -8.70 -25.08 20.34
C LYS A 96 -8.46 -23.56 20.26
N ASP A 97 -7.82 -23.09 19.19
CA ASP A 97 -7.42 -21.70 19.03
C ASP A 97 -7.69 -21.23 17.59
N PHE A 98 -8.67 -20.35 17.46
CA PHE A 98 -9.10 -19.78 16.17
C PHE A 98 -7.98 -19.04 15.46
N PHE A 99 -7.13 -18.30 16.18
CA PHE A 99 -6.03 -17.55 15.58
C PHE A 99 -4.97 -18.50 15.02
N VAL A 100 -4.70 -19.62 15.70
CA VAL A 100 -3.84 -20.66 15.15
C VAL A 100 -4.49 -21.33 13.94
N ALA A 101 -5.80 -21.61 13.98
CA ALA A 101 -6.50 -22.22 12.84
C ALA A 101 -6.40 -21.38 11.55
N VAL A 102 -6.54 -20.06 11.65
CA VAL A 102 -6.45 -19.15 10.50
C VAL A 102 -5.01 -19.00 9.98
N THR A 103 -3.99 -19.16 10.84
CA THR A 103 -2.58 -18.93 10.48
C THR A 103 -1.84 -20.18 10.02
N VAL A 104 -2.31 -21.38 10.39
CA VAL A 104 -1.69 -22.67 9.99
C VAL A 104 -1.54 -22.83 8.47
N PRO A 105 -2.51 -22.47 7.62
CA PRO A 105 -2.33 -22.53 6.16
C PRO A 105 -1.17 -21.67 5.64
N THR A 106 -0.99 -20.46 6.21
CA THR A 106 0.18 -19.61 5.90
C THR A 106 1.47 -20.27 6.38
N TYR A 107 1.47 -20.82 7.59
CA TYR A 107 2.63 -21.51 8.17
C TYR A 107 3.09 -22.70 7.32
N GLN A 108 2.16 -23.50 6.77
CA GLN A 108 2.50 -24.64 5.91
C GLN A 108 3.35 -24.23 4.70
N LYS A 109 3.09 -23.04 4.13
CA LYS A 109 3.92 -22.48 3.05
C LYS A 109 5.21 -21.87 3.61
N ALA A 110 5.08 -21.08 4.67
CA ALA A 110 6.17 -20.33 5.27
C ALA A 110 7.22 -21.22 5.97
N ARG A 111 6.92 -22.48 6.31
CA ARG A 111 7.87 -23.42 6.94
C ARG A 111 9.10 -23.68 6.05
N PHE A 112 8.94 -23.57 4.74
CA PHE A 112 10.05 -23.71 3.80
C PHE A 112 10.84 -22.39 3.74
N LYS A 113 12.11 -22.43 4.14
CA LYS A 113 12.98 -21.25 4.10
C LYS A 113 13.03 -20.59 2.72
N ILE A 114 13.08 -21.39 1.64
CA ILE A 114 13.09 -20.89 0.26
C ILE A 114 11.84 -20.05 -0.08
N VAL A 115 10.68 -20.39 0.48
CA VAL A 115 9.44 -19.63 0.30
C VAL A 115 9.53 -18.29 1.05
N ARG A 116 10.05 -18.28 2.28
CA ARG A 116 10.26 -17.03 3.03
C ARG A 116 11.27 -16.11 2.36
N ASP A 117 12.37 -16.68 1.86
CA ASP A 117 13.39 -15.94 1.12
C ASP A 117 12.81 -15.33 -0.16
N ALA A 118 11.92 -16.05 -0.87
CA ALA A 118 11.23 -15.54 -2.05
C ALA A 118 10.29 -14.37 -1.70
N TRP A 119 9.47 -14.50 -0.63
CA TRP A 119 8.61 -13.41 -0.15
C TRP A 119 9.40 -12.18 0.27
N GLN A 120 10.56 -12.35 0.90
CA GLN A 120 11.44 -11.24 1.26
C GLN A 120 11.96 -10.51 0.03
N LYS A 121 12.34 -11.25 -1.02
CA LYS A 121 12.77 -10.67 -2.31
C LYS A 121 11.63 -9.95 -3.01
N GLU A 122 10.42 -10.52 -2.98
CA GLU A 122 9.22 -9.90 -3.56
C GLU A 122 8.89 -8.56 -2.90
N MET A 123 8.94 -8.49 -1.56
CA MET A 123 8.81 -7.21 -0.85
C MET A 123 9.92 -6.22 -1.21
N GLY A 124 11.16 -6.69 -1.41
CA GLY A 124 12.27 -5.87 -1.87
C GLY A 124 11.98 -5.25 -3.23
N LEU A 125 11.57 -6.07 -4.21
CA LEU A 125 11.20 -5.62 -5.55
C LEU A 125 10.06 -4.60 -5.52
N LEU A 126 8.99 -4.85 -4.75
CA LEU A 126 7.89 -3.89 -4.60
C LEU A 126 8.37 -2.56 -3.99
N THR A 127 9.28 -2.63 -3.02
CA THR A 127 9.88 -1.44 -2.40
C THR A 127 10.71 -0.65 -3.40
N ASP A 128 11.55 -1.32 -4.18
CA ASP A 128 12.36 -0.70 -5.23
C ASP A 128 11.48 -0.02 -6.29
N GLU A 129 10.41 -0.69 -6.71
CA GLU A 129 9.43 -0.14 -7.65
C GLU A 129 8.74 1.10 -7.10
N ILE A 130 8.31 1.10 -5.82
CA ILE A 130 7.77 2.28 -5.14
C ILE A 130 8.77 3.44 -5.21
N TYR A 131 10.04 3.23 -4.85
CA TYR A 131 11.05 4.28 -4.86
C TYR A 131 11.45 4.75 -6.26
N ARG A 132 11.31 3.88 -7.26
CA ARG A 132 11.51 4.22 -8.67
C ARG A 132 10.41 5.13 -9.19
N VAL A 133 9.15 4.83 -8.86
CA VAL A 133 7.99 5.56 -9.40
C VAL A 133 7.56 6.75 -8.54
N ASN A 134 8.02 6.90 -7.31
CA ASN A 134 7.59 8.00 -6.41
C ASN A 134 8.18 9.39 -6.74
N LYS A 135 8.85 9.55 -7.88
CA LYS A 135 9.41 10.84 -8.30
C LYS A 135 8.31 11.69 -8.95
N PRO A 136 7.98 12.87 -8.39
CA PRO A 136 7.04 13.78 -9.04
C PRO A 136 7.52 14.14 -10.43
N LYS A 137 6.59 14.21 -11.38
CA LYS A 137 6.87 14.65 -12.74
C LYS A 137 6.49 16.11 -12.90
N LEU A 138 7.10 16.76 -13.89
CA LEU A 138 6.67 18.09 -14.30
C LEU A 138 5.31 17.97 -14.98
N HIS A 139 4.32 18.71 -14.48
CA HIS A 139 2.97 18.76 -15.04
C HIS A 139 2.66 20.16 -15.56
N HIS A 140 1.87 20.25 -16.62
CA HIS A 140 1.42 21.52 -17.18
C HIS A 140 0.08 21.92 -16.57
N PHE A 141 0.06 23.08 -15.90
CA PHE A 141 -1.13 23.64 -15.28
C PHE A 141 -1.70 24.76 -16.17
N GLU A 142 -2.98 24.66 -16.49
CA GLU A 142 -3.70 25.65 -17.28
C GLU A 142 -4.93 26.12 -16.53
N ILE A 143 -5.04 27.44 -16.32
CA ILE A 143 -6.23 28.08 -15.76
C ILE A 143 -6.82 28.98 -16.84
N THR A 144 -8.04 28.68 -17.27
CA THR A 144 -8.77 29.45 -18.28
C THR A 144 -10.12 29.89 -17.76
N LEU A 145 -10.62 31.03 -18.26
CA LEU A 145 -11.97 31.47 -17.95
C LEU A 145 -12.96 30.40 -18.42
N SER A 146 -13.83 29.94 -17.52
CA SER A 146 -14.94 29.06 -17.92
C SER A 146 -15.88 29.88 -18.80
N GLN A 147 -16.09 29.40 -20.03
CA GLN A 147 -17.28 29.77 -20.80
C GLN A 147 -18.54 29.28 -20.08
#